data_AF-A0ABD6MCR9-F1
#
_entry.id   AF-A0ABD6MCR9-F1
#
_cell.length_a   1.000
_cell.length_b   1.000
_cell.length_c   1.000
_cell.angle_alpha   90.00
_cell.angle_beta   90.00
_cell.angle_gamma   90.00
#
_symmetry.space_group_name_H-M   'P 1'
#
loop_
_entity.id
_entity.type
_entity.pdbx_description
1 polymer ?
#
loop_
_entity_poly.entity_id
_entity_poly.type
_entity_poly.pdbx_seq_one_letter_code
_entity_poly.pdbx_strand_id
1 'polypeptide(L)' 'MTDTLEARATSLIAAIKEISDDVERYQAVKNLEVQLDADLKDVKAEIARNLHEGRSWQQVGDLLGVTGSRAEQISRASR' A
#
# COMPACT_ATOMS: atom_id res chain seq x y z
N MET A 1 13.16 8.48 8.14
CA MET A 1 12.45 8.45 6.82
C MET A 1 11.04 7.89 6.97
N THR A 2 10.87 6.85 7.77
CA THR A 2 9.59 6.48 8.40
C THR A 2 8.93 7.66 9.11
N ASP A 3 9.70 8.50 9.79
CA ASP A 3 9.20 9.72 10.46
C ASP A 3 8.49 10.70 9.50
N THR A 4 8.93 10.75 8.24
CA THR A 4 8.31 11.60 7.21
C THR A 4 6.99 11.00 6.71
N LEU A 5 6.89 9.68 6.64
CA LEU A 5 5.65 8.99 6.26
C LEU A 5 4.60 9.11 7.37
N GLU A 6 5.02 8.94 8.63
CA GLU A 6 4.17 9.11 9.80
C GLU A 6 3.65 10.55 9.92
N ALA A 7 4.51 11.55 9.67
CA ALA A 7 4.09 12.95 9.64
C ALA A 7 3.05 13.20 8.54
N ARG A 8 3.24 12.67 7.33
CA ARG A 8 2.27 12.82 6.22
C ARG A 8 0.94 12.12 6.52
N ALA A 9 0.98 10.91 7.09
CA ALA A 9 -0.23 10.20 7.50
C ALA A 9 -1.00 11.01 8.57
N THR A 10 -0.28 11.59 9.53
CA THR A 10 -0.86 12.47 10.55
C THR A 10 -1.54 13.69 9.93
N SER A 11 -0.90 14.35 8.95
CA SER A 11 -1.51 15.48 8.23
C SER A 11 -2.77 15.10 7.45
N LEU A 12 -2.79 13.94 6.78
CA LEU A 12 -3.98 13.46 6.07
C LEU A 12 -5.15 13.21 7.03
N ILE A 13 -4.87 12.58 8.18
CA ILE A 13 -5.88 12.32 9.22
C ILE A 13 -6.39 13.64 9.82
N ALA A 14 -5.51 14.62 10.03
CA ALA A 14 -5.89 15.94 10.53
C ALA A 14 -6.84 16.65 9.55
N ALA A 15 -6.53 16.65 8.25
CA ALA A 15 -7.38 17.26 7.22
C ALA A 15 -8.78 16.62 7.18
N ILE A 16 -8.88 15.29 7.32
CA ILE A 16 -10.18 14.61 7.38
C ILE A 16 -10.97 15.01 8.64
N LYS A 17 -10.29 15.19 9.78
CA LYS A 17 -10.95 15.58 11.04
C LYS A 17 -11.53 16.99 11.02
N GLU A 18 -11.00 17.87 10.17
CA GLU A 18 -11.51 19.24 9.97
C GLU A 18 -12.84 19.27 9.18
N ILE A 19 -13.21 18.18 8.51
CA ILE A 19 -14.52 18.05 7.85
C ILE A 19 -15.62 18.01 8.92
N SER A 20 -16.53 18.98 8.85
CA SER A 20 -17.54 19.20 9.88
C SER A 20 -18.74 18.27 9.77
N ASP A 21 -19.17 17.92 8.56
CA ASP A 21 -20.28 16.99 8.34
C ASP A 21 -19.81 15.53 8.51
N ASP A 22 -20.53 14.76 9.33
CA ASP A 22 -20.13 13.38 9.66
C ASP A 22 -20.23 12.43 8.46
N VAL A 23 -21.19 12.67 7.56
CA VAL A 23 -21.38 11.83 6.36
C VAL A 23 -20.27 12.12 5.35
N GLU A 24 -19.99 13.39 5.08
CA GLU A 24 -18.89 13.85 4.22
C GLU A 24 -17.54 13.35 4.75
N ARG A 25 -17.31 13.46 6.07
CA ARG A 25 -16.09 12.99 6.71
C ARG A 25 -15.91 11.47 6.55
N TYR A 26 -16.97 10.69 6.74
CA TYR A 26 -16.92 9.24 6.54
C TYR A 26 -16.65 8.88 5.08
N GLN A 27 -17.27 9.58 4.13
CA GLN A 27 -17.01 9.40 2.70
C GLN A 27 -15.56 9.74 2.33
N ALA A 28 -15.00 10.81 2.89
CA ALA A 28 -13.60 11.17 2.69
C ALA A 28 -12.64 10.08 3.19
N VAL A 29 -12.91 9.48 4.37
CA VAL A 29 -12.15 8.32 4.87
C VAL A 29 -12.23 7.16 3.88
N LYS A 30 -13.44 6.80 3.43
CA LYS A 30 -13.64 5.69 2.49
C LYS A 30 -12.90 5.89 1.18
N ASN A 31 -12.95 7.09 0.63
CA ASN A 31 -12.25 7.41 -0.62
C ASN A 31 -10.73 7.34 -0.45
N LEU A 32 -10.21 7.83 0.68
CA LEU A 32 -8.78 7.74 0.98
C LEU A 32 -8.32 6.29 1.18
N GLU A 33 -9.11 5.46 1.86
CA GLU A 33 -8.84 4.01 2.01
C GLU A 33 -8.71 3.32 0.66
N VAL A 34 -9.65 3.57 -0.25
CA VAL A 34 -9.65 2.98 -1.60
C VAL A 34 -8.44 3.43 -2.41
N GLN A 35 -8.15 4.74 -2.40
CA GLN A 35 -7.00 5.29 -3.13
C GLN A 35 -5.67 4.72 -2.61
N LEU A 36 -5.47 4.74 -1.28
CA LEU A 36 -4.24 4.23 -0.68
C LEU A 36 -4.08 2.72 -0.89
N ASP A 37 -5.15 1.93 -0.84
CA ASP A 37 -5.07 0.49 -1.10
C ASP A 37 -4.62 0.21 -2.54
N ALA A 38 -5.12 0.96 -3.52
CA ALA A 38 -4.67 0.88 -4.91
C ALA A 38 -3.18 1.26 -5.06
N ASP A 39 -2.79 2.42 -4.53
CA ASP A 39 -1.41 2.91 -4.63
C ASP A 39 -0.41 1.96 -3.94
N LEU A 40 -0.79 1.42 -2.78
CA LEU A 40 0.05 0.46 -2.05
C LEU A 40 0.16 -0.89 -2.76
N LYS A 41 -0.88 -1.32 -3.49
CA LYS A 41 -0.80 -2.53 -4.33
C LYS A 41 0.21 -2.35 -5.45
N ASP A 42 0.23 -1.18 -6.09
CA ASP A 42 1.17 -0.87 -7.17
C ASP A 42 2.62 -0.85 -6.67
N VAL A 43 2.86 -0.19 -5.54
CA VAL A 43 4.18 -0.18 -4.89
C VAL A 43 4.61 -1.59 -4.50
N LYS A 44 3.72 -2.42 -3.93
CA LYS A 44 4.03 -3.82 -3.60
C LYS A 44 4.36 -4.64 -4.86
N ALA A 45 3.63 -4.44 -5.96
CA ALA A 45 3.88 -5.12 -7.21
C ALA A 45 5.23 -4.73 -7.82
N GLU A 46 5.61 -3.45 -7.74
CA GLU A 46 6.94 -2.97 -8.13
C GLU A 46 8.04 -3.62 -7.27
N ILE A 47 7.90 -3.58 -5.94
CA ILE A 47 8.87 -4.20 -5.02
C ILE A 47 9.05 -5.70 -5.34
N ALA A 48 7.95 -6.44 -5.54
CA ALA A 48 8.02 -7.86 -5.87
C ALA A 48 8.74 -8.13 -7.20
N ARG A 49 8.54 -7.28 -8.22
CA ARG A 49 9.25 -7.37 -9.51
C ARG A 49 10.74 -7.09 -9.35
N ASN A 50 11.11 -6.01 -8.65
CA ASN A 50 12.50 -5.64 -8.43
C ASN A 50 13.26 -6.72 -7.66
N LEU A 51 12.63 -7.35 -6.67
CA LEU A 51 13.24 -8.45 -5.92
C LEU A 51 13.49 -9.69 -6.80
N HIS A 52 12.60 -9.96 -7.75
CA HIS A 52 12.67 -11.12 -8.66
C HIS A 52 13.79 -11.03 -9.70
N GLU A 53 14.32 -9.84 -10.02
CA GLU A 53 15.39 -9.64 -11.02
C GLU A 53 16.66 -10.47 -10.76
N GLY A 54 16.87 -10.94 -9.52
CA GLY A 54 17.98 -11.84 -9.18
C GLY A 54 17.58 -13.00 -8.26
N ARG A 55 16.29 -13.30 -8.12
CA ARG A 55 15.77 -14.28 -7.13
C ARG A 55 14.62 -15.09 -7.70
N SER A 56 14.47 -16.34 -7.28
CA SER A 56 13.26 -17.12 -7.58
C SER A 56 12.06 -16.58 -6.80
N TRP A 57 10.85 -16.84 -7.26
CA TRP A 57 9.63 -16.44 -6.53
C TRP A 57 9.57 -17.00 -5.12
N GLN A 58 10.11 -18.21 -4.90
CA GLN A 58 10.20 -18.79 -3.57
C GLN A 58 11.05 -17.90 -2.63
N GLN A 59 12.24 -17.49 -3.08
CA GLN A 59 13.13 -16.60 -2.32
C GLN A 59 12.50 -15.22 -2.08
N VAL A 60 11.78 -14.68 -3.07
CA VAL A 60 11.03 -13.43 -2.89
C VAL A 60 9.93 -13.59 -1.85
N GLY A 61 9.18 -14.70 -1.90
CA GLY A 61 8.17 -15.03 -0.90
C GLY A 61 8.75 -15.09 0.51
N ASP A 62 9.85 -15.82 0.69
CA ASP A 62 10.53 -15.94 1.98
C ASP A 62 10.95 -14.57 2.54
N LEU A 63 11.48 -13.67 1.68
CA LEU A 63 11.85 -12.30 2.07
C LEU A 63 10.65 -11.42 2.44
N LEU A 64 9.51 -11.61 1.78
CA LEU A 64 8.29 -10.85 1.99
C LEU A 64 7.39 -11.46 3.08
N GLY A 65 7.75 -12.61 3.65
CA GLY A 65 6.94 -13.33 4.63
C GLY A 65 5.66 -13.95 4.06
N VAL A 66 5.67 -14.30 2.77
CA VAL A 66 4.54 -14.93 2.05
C VAL A 66 5.03 -16.14 1.24
N THR A 67 4.11 -16.92 0.67
CA THR A 67 4.53 -18.01 -0.23
C THR A 67 5.07 -17.46 -1.56
N GLY A 68 5.92 -18.23 -2.25
CA GLY A 68 6.41 -17.81 -3.58
C GLY A 68 5.30 -17.58 -4.59
N SER A 69 4.26 -18.42 -4.59
CA SER A 69 3.06 -18.20 -5.42
C SER A 69 2.34 -16.88 -5.07
N ARG A 70 2.29 -16.51 -3.78
CA ARG A 70 1.71 -15.23 -3.37
C ARG A 70 2.57 -14.04 -3.80
N ALA A 71 3.90 -14.16 -3.75
CA ALA A 71 4.81 -13.13 -4.27
C ALA A 71 4.61 -12.91 -5.78
N GLU A 72 4.46 -13.98 -6.55
CA GLU A 72 4.15 -13.89 -7.97
C GLU A 72 2.80 -13.19 -8.21
N GLN A 73 1.75 -13.55 -7.46
CA GLN A 73 0.45 -12.87 -7.56
C GLN A 73 0.56 -11.36 -7.26
N ILE A 74 1.31 -10.98 -6.24
CA ILE A 74 1.54 -9.57 -5.87
C ILE A 74 2.19 -8.83 -7.04
N SER A 75 3.21 -9.42 -7.69
CA SER A 75 3.89 -8.80 -8.85
C SER A 75 2.96 -8.51 -10.04
N ARG A 76 1.83 -9.23 -10.13
CA ARG A 76 0.84 -9.14 -11.21
C ARG A 76 -0.36 -8.27 -10.86
N ALA A 77 -0.54 -7.91 -9.59
CA ALA A 77 -1.75 -7.28 -9.07
C ALA A 77 -1.93 -5.80 -9.47
N SER A 78 -0.92 -5.15 -10.08
CA SER A 78 -1.02 -3.77 -10.59
C SER A 78 -1.48 -3.68 -12.06
N ARG A 79 -2.12 -4.74 -12.59
CA ARG A 79 -2.60 -4.80 -13.98
C ARG A 79 -4.10 -5.02 -14.05
#